data_AF-A0A0N0ZVF3-F1
#
_entry.id   AF-A0A0N0ZVF3-F1
#
_cell.length_a   1.000
_cell.length_b   1.000
_cell.length_c   1.000
_cell.angle_alpha   90.00
_cell.angle_beta   90.00
_cell.angle_gamma   90.00
#
_symmetry.space_group_name_H-M   'P 1'
#
loop_
_entity.id
_entity.type
_entity.pdbx_description
1 polymer ?
#
loop_
_entity_poly.entity_id
_entity_poly.type
_entity_poly.pdbx_seq_one_letter_code
_entity_poly.pdbx_strand_id
1 'polypeptide(L)'
;MSENENRTPFIKEDLTRLCLCPCCGVPDCGEEYMLLTESEGRWEAALFGGGTFRGYLNYWFYEGITPEEYNKLPEFVRQNNECIGWQDISAQCTELNADDFLQTLESIKNCDRKEYLYEDFENFYYPVFKKFVSEIITKGQKLYISI
;
A
#
# COMPACT_ATOMS: atom_id res chain seq x y z
N MET A 1 -23.51 -18.89 3.08
CA MET A 1 -23.90 -17.86 2.10
C MET A 1 -23.45 -16.53 2.68
N SER A 2 -22.27 -16.07 2.30
CA SER A 2 -21.59 -14.91 2.90
C SER A 2 -22.11 -13.61 2.29
N GLU A 3 -22.62 -12.72 3.14
CA GLU A 3 -23.23 -11.42 2.80
C GLU A 3 -22.25 -10.35 2.26
N ASN A 4 -21.07 -10.74 1.77
CA ASN A 4 -19.99 -9.81 1.41
C ASN A 4 -19.77 -9.61 -0.11
N GLU A 5 -20.57 -10.24 -0.97
CA GLU A 5 -20.46 -10.06 -2.42
C GLU A 5 -21.32 -8.85 -2.87
N ASN A 6 -20.66 -7.78 -3.34
CA ASN A 6 -21.21 -6.54 -3.96
C ASN A 6 -21.44 -5.30 -3.06
N ARG A 7 -20.49 -4.94 -2.19
CA ARG A 7 -20.36 -3.53 -1.79
C ARG A 7 -19.17 -2.91 -2.51
N THR A 8 -19.40 -2.22 -3.63
CA THR A 8 -18.37 -1.39 -4.27
C THR A 8 -17.85 -0.38 -3.24
N PRO A 9 -16.54 -0.40 -2.91
CA PRO A 9 -15.99 0.54 -1.94
C PRO A 9 -16.20 2.00 -2.38
N PHE A 10 -16.36 2.87 -1.40
CA PHE A 10 -16.33 4.30 -1.64
C PHE A 10 -14.89 4.77 -1.76
N ILE A 11 -14.49 5.17 -2.97
CA ILE A 11 -13.15 5.70 -3.22
C ILE A 11 -13.06 7.11 -2.61
N LYS A 12 -12.34 7.23 -1.50
CA LYS A 12 -12.06 8.53 -0.86
C LYS A 12 -10.95 9.28 -1.57
N GLU A 13 -9.94 8.54 -2.03
CA GLU A 13 -8.76 9.08 -2.69
C GLU A 13 -8.39 8.16 -3.85
N ASP A 14 -8.04 8.76 -4.99
CA ASP A 14 -7.64 8.05 -6.20
C ASP A 14 -6.30 8.58 -6.71
N LEU A 15 -5.26 7.76 -6.53
CA LEU A 15 -3.89 8.02 -6.92
C LEU A 15 -3.53 7.38 -8.28
N THR A 16 -4.44 6.64 -8.91
CA THR A 16 -4.18 5.92 -10.17
C THR A 16 -3.81 6.83 -11.34
N ARG A 17 -4.25 8.09 -11.27
CA ARG A 17 -3.86 9.16 -12.21
C ARG A 17 -2.35 9.44 -12.23
N LEU A 18 -1.59 9.02 -11.22
CA LEU A 18 -0.14 9.23 -11.11
C LEU A 18 0.66 8.12 -11.81
N CYS A 19 0.03 7.00 -12.15
CA CYS A 19 0.69 5.81 -12.70
C CYS A 19 0.08 5.38 -14.04
N LEU A 20 -0.38 6.32 -14.87
CA LEU A 20 -0.95 6.00 -16.18
C LEU A 20 0.12 5.46 -17.12
N CYS A 21 -0.10 4.26 -17.65
CA CYS A 21 0.82 3.67 -18.63
C CYS A 21 0.81 4.49 -19.92
N PRO A 22 1.97 4.96 -20.44
CA PRO A 22 2.02 5.76 -21.66
C PRO A 22 1.64 4.97 -22.92
N CYS A 23 1.65 3.63 -22.86
CA CYS A 23 1.30 2.76 -23.99
C CYS A 23 -0.20 2.48 -24.09
N CYS A 24 -0.87 2.18 -22.95
CA CYS A 24 -2.28 1.78 -22.95
C CYS A 24 -3.22 2.77 -22.26
N GLY A 25 -2.70 3.77 -21.54
CA GLY A 25 -3.50 4.75 -20.79
C GLY A 25 -4.18 4.18 -19.55
N VAL A 26 -4.02 2.89 -19.27
CA VAL A 26 -4.56 2.21 -18.07
C VAL A 26 -3.61 2.46 -16.90
N PRO A 27 -4.12 2.78 -15.69
CA PRO A 27 -3.29 2.87 -14.51
C PRO A 27 -2.53 1.57 -14.27
N ASP A 28 -1.21 1.68 -14.15
CA ASP A 28 -0.30 0.58 -13.82
C ASP A 28 -0.53 -0.70 -14.65
N CYS A 29 -0.99 -0.55 -15.89
CA CYS A 29 -1.36 -1.66 -16.78
C CYS A 29 -2.41 -2.64 -16.21
N GLY A 30 -3.26 -2.20 -15.27
CA GLY A 30 -4.28 -3.05 -14.63
C GLY A 30 -3.82 -3.67 -13.30
N GLU A 31 -2.71 -3.21 -12.72
CA GLU A 31 -2.20 -3.62 -11.41
C GLU A 31 -2.60 -2.58 -10.33
N GLU A 32 -3.88 -2.18 -10.25
CA GLU A 32 -4.35 -1.24 -9.22
C GLU A 32 -4.69 -1.94 -7.91
N TYR A 33 -4.22 -1.40 -6.79
CA TYR A 33 -4.50 -1.89 -5.44
C TYR A 33 -5.43 -0.94 -4.68
N MET A 34 -6.12 -1.46 -3.67
CA MET A 34 -6.94 -0.68 -2.76
C MET A 34 -6.50 -0.88 -1.31
N LEU A 35 -6.24 0.21 -0.59
CA LEU A 35 -6.25 0.20 0.88
C LEU A 35 -7.67 0.44 1.35
N LEU A 36 -8.13 -0.37 2.29
CA LEU A 36 -9.54 -0.51 2.63
C LEU A 36 -9.75 -0.40 4.14
N THR A 37 -10.87 0.16 4.55
CA THR A 37 -11.39 0.11 5.92
C THR A 37 -12.91 0.05 5.89
N GLU A 38 -13.51 -0.56 6.91
CA GLU A 38 -14.96 -0.52 7.11
C GLU A 38 -15.31 0.55 8.15
N SER A 39 -16.15 1.49 7.74
CA SER A 39 -16.69 2.56 8.60
C SER A 39 -18.20 2.60 8.45
N GLU A 40 -18.94 2.50 9.57
CA GLU A 40 -20.40 2.61 9.58
C GLU A 40 -21.11 1.63 8.61
N GLY A 41 -20.57 0.43 8.42
CA GLY A 41 -21.10 -0.58 7.50
C GLY A 41 -20.79 -0.30 6.01
N ARG A 42 -19.89 0.63 5.72
CA ARG A 42 -19.45 0.96 4.35
C ARG A 42 -17.94 0.78 4.22
N TRP A 43 -17.53 0.14 3.13
CA TRP A 43 -16.12 0.09 2.75
C TRP A 43 -15.68 1.45 2.18
N GLU A 44 -14.63 2.01 2.74
CA GLU A 44 -13.92 3.17 2.24
C GLU A 44 -12.56 2.73 1.68
N ALA A 45 -12.13 3.31 0.57
CA ALA A 45 -10.90 2.93 -0.11
C ALA A 45 -10.01 4.11 -0.51
N ALA A 46 -8.70 3.89 -0.50
CA ALA A 46 -7.73 4.65 -1.27
C ALA A 46 -7.23 3.76 -2.41
N LEU A 47 -7.41 4.19 -3.66
CA LEU A 47 -7.02 3.45 -4.87
C LEU A 47 -5.67 3.96 -5.38
N PHE A 48 -4.78 3.07 -5.80
CA PHE A 48 -3.42 3.44 -6.24
C PHE A 48 -2.80 2.38 -7.16
N GLY A 49 -1.76 2.76 -7.91
CA GLY A 49 -0.98 1.80 -8.71
C GLY A 49 -0.13 0.89 -7.84
N GLY A 50 -0.39 -0.42 -7.91
CA GLY A 50 0.29 -1.47 -7.16
C GLY A 50 1.73 -1.71 -7.61
N GLY A 51 1.99 -1.81 -8.91
CA GLY A 51 3.33 -1.90 -9.48
C GLY A 51 4.19 -0.67 -9.16
N THR A 52 3.62 0.53 -9.28
CA THR A 52 4.27 1.80 -8.88
C THR A 52 4.57 1.81 -7.39
N PHE A 53 3.62 1.42 -6.54
CA PHE A 53 3.83 1.37 -5.09
C PHE A 53 4.87 0.32 -4.69
N ARG A 54 4.86 -0.85 -5.33
CA ARG A 54 5.89 -1.88 -5.18
C ARG A 54 7.27 -1.37 -5.60
N GLY A 55 7.36 -0.45 -6.55
CA GLY A 55 8.60 0.27 -6.86
C GLY A 55 9.23 0.94 -5.63
N TYR A 56 8.42 1.52 -4.75
CA TYR A 56 8.90 2.12 -3.49
C TYR A 56 9.35 1.07 -2.47
N LEU A 57 8.70 -0.11 -2.45
CA LEU A 57 9.01 -1.19 -1.51
C LEU A 57 10.24 -2.02 -1.94
N ASN A 58 10.37 -2.27 -3.24
CA ASN A 58 11.46 -3.03 -3.85
C ASN A 58 12.80 -2.29 -3.71
N TYR A 59 12.80 -1.05 -3.23
CA TYR A 59 14.01 -0.35 -2.83
C TYR A 59 14.78 -1.06 -1.70
N TRP A 60 14.07 -1.84 -0.87
CA TRP A 60 14.67 -2.66 0.20
C TRP A 60 14.88 -4.12 -0.20
N PHE A 61 14.95 -4.38 -1.50
CA PHE A 61 15.29 -5.70 -2.01
C PHE A 61 16.71 -6.11 -1.60
N TYR A 62 16.97 -7.41 -1.57
CA TYR A 62 18.13 -8.10 -0.99
C TYR A 62 19.54 -7.54 -1.29
N GLU A 63 19.70 -6.68 -2.29
CA GLU A 63 21.00 -6.16 -2.68
C GLU A 63 21.46 -5.01 -1.77
N GLY A 64 22.28 -5.36 -0.78
CA GLY A 64 23.07 -4.40 0.01
C GLY A 64 22.60 -4.15 1.44
N ILE A 65 21.67 -4.96 1.97
CA ILE A 65 21.34 -5.00 3.41
C ILE A 65 21.73 -6.35 4.01
N THR A 66 22.19 -6.34 5.26
CA THR A 66 22.53 -7.54 6.04
C THR A 66 21.27 -8.28 6.50
N PRO A 67 21.35 -9.58 6.83
CA PRO A 67 20.23 -10.31 7.45
C PRO A 67 19.71 -9.64 8.73
N GLU A 68 20.59 -9.06 9.53
CA GLU A 68 20.23 -8.33 10.75
C GLU A 68 19.45 -7.05 10.47
N GLU A 69 19.74 -6.36 9.37
CA GLU A 69 19.00 -5.19 8.90
C GLU A 69 17.65 -5.60 8.30
N TYR A 70 17.63 -6.68 7.52
CA TYR A 70 16.40 -7.24 6.95
C TYR A 70 15.38 -7.60 8.03
N ASN A 71 15.82 -8.24 9.11
CA ASN A 71 14.95 -8.62 10.23
C ASN A 71 14.36 -7.42 10.99
N LYS A 72 14.89 -6.21 10.80
CA LYS A 72 14.37 -4.97 11.39
C LYS A 72 13.39 -4.24 10.49
N LEU A 73 13.25 -4.65 9.22
CA LEU A 73 12.27 -4.05 8.32
C LEU A 73 10.85 -4.27 8.86
N PRO A 74 9.91 -3.35 8.54
CA PRO A 74 8.49 -3.58 8.79
C PRO A 74 8.03 -4.91 8.18
N GLU A 75 7.08 -5.57 8.84
CA GLU A 75 6.53 -6.83 8.37
C GLU A 75 5.94 -6.70 6.96
N PHE A 76 5.26 -5.59 6.69
CA PHE A 76 4.69 -5.26 5.39
C PHE A 76 5.74 -5.31 4.25
N VAL A 77 6.95 -4.81 4.50
CA VAL A 77 8.06 -4.85 3.53
C VAL A 77 8.60 -6.26 3.36
N ARG A 78 8.75 -7.02 4.44
CA ARG A 78 9.20 -8.42 4.36
C ARG A 78 8.20 -9.28 3.59
N GLN A 79 6.91 -9.11 3.85
CA GLN A 79 5.83 -9.79 3.12
C GLN A 79 5.86 -9.46 1.62
N ASN A 80 6.21 -8.21 1.25
CA ASN A 80 6.47 -7.86 -0.14
C ASN A 80 7.61 -8.67 -0.77
N ASN A 81 8.75 -8.70 -0.08
CA ASN A 81 9.98 -9.31 -0.60
C ASN A 81 9.92 -10.85 -0.64
N GLU A 82 9.16 -11.46 0.28
CA GLU A 82 8.97 -12.90 0.39
C GLU A 82 7.78 -13.42 -0.42
N CYS A 83 6.98 -12.53 -1.01
CA CYS A 83 5.74 -12.85 -1.72
C CYS A 83 4.77 -13.68 -0.86
N ILE A 84 4.59 -13.28 0.40
CA ILE A 84 3.69 -13.93 1.38
C ILE A 84 2.74 -12.90 2.00
N GLY A 85 1.77 -13.37 2.78
CA GLY A 85 0.86 -12.48 3.51
C GLY A 85 0.03 -11.63 2.55
N TRP A 86 0.17 -10.31 2.62
CA TRP A 86 -0.60 -9.42 1.76
C TRP A 86 -0.27 -9.50 0.26
N GLN A 87 0.91 -10.01 -0.10
CA GLN A 87 1.32 -10.28 -1.49
C GLN A 87 0.90 -11.67 -1.98
N ASP A 88 0.29 -12.51 -1.15
CA ASP A 88 -0.23 -13.80 -1.59
C ASP A 88 -1.40 -13.56 -2.55
N ILE A 89 -1.22 -13.94 -3.82
CA ILE A 89 -2.22 -13.78 -4.90
C ILE A 89 -3.54 -14.51 -4.63
N SER A 90 -3.56 -15.46 -3.70
CA SER A 90 -4.78 -16.14 -3.27
C SER A 90 -5.54 -15.40 -2.17
N ALA A 91 -4.90 -14.43 -1.51
CA ALA A 91 -5.45 -13.67 -0.40
C ALA A 91 -6.20 -12.43 -0.91
N GLN A 92 -7.52 -12.55 -1.02
CA GLN A 92 -8.39 -11.39 -1.25
C GLN A 92 -8.61 -10.63 0.05
N CYS A 93 -8.46 -9.30 0.02
CA CYS A 93 -8.74 -8.41 1.16
C CYS A 93 -7.99 -8.83 2.44
N THR A 94 -6.66 -8.71 2.41
CA THR A 94 -5.80 -9.11 3.53
C THR A 94 -5.77 -8.01 4.60
N GLU A 95 -6.01 -8.38 5.86
CA GLU A 95 -5.87 -7.47 7.00
C GLU A 95 -4.40 -7.08 7.19
N LEU A 96 -4.15 -5.78 7.31
CA LEU A 96 -2.82 -5.21 7.54
C LEU A 96 -2.71 -4.68 8.98
N ASN A 97 -1.51 -4.77 9.54
CA ASN A 97 -1.17 -4.00 10.74
C ASN A 97 -0.98 -2.52 10.34
N ALA A 98 -1.87 -1.65 10.81
CA ALA A 98 -1.88 -0.23 10.47
C ALA A 98 -0.63 0.51 10.97
N ASP A 99 -0.11 0.17 12.16
CA ASP A 99 1.10 0.78 12.72
C ASP A 99 2.35 0.36 11.92
N ASP A 100 2.44 -0.92 11.54
CA ASP A 100 3.54 -1.44 10.72
C ASP A 100 3.52 -0.84 9.30
N PHE A 101 2.34 -0.67 8.71
CA PHE A 101 2.19 0.02 7.44
C PHE A 101 2.60 1.50 7.55
N LEU A 102 2.19 2.21 8.61
CA LEU A 102 2.62 3.59 8.83
C LEU A 102 4.13 3.69 9.03
N GLN A 103 4.74 2.78 9.80
CA GLN A 103 6.19 2.69 9.96
C GLN A 103 6.88 2.44 8.62
N THR A 104 6.29 1.66 7.73
CA THR A 104 6.77 1.49 6.36
C THR A 104 6.80 2.82 5.61
N LEU A 105 5.69 3.57 5.60
CA LEU A 105 5.62 4.87 4.92
C LEU A 105 6.67 5.87 5.44
N GLU A 106 6.86 5.92 6.76
CA GLU A 106 7.90 6.79 7.35
C GLU A 106 9.30 6.31 6.97
N SER A 107 9.51 5.00 6.85
CA SER A 107 10.78 4.43 6.40
C SER A 107 11.05 4.75 4.93
N ILE A 108 10.03 4.65 4.06
CA ILE A 108 10.15 5.09 2.66
C ILE A 108 10.54 6.55 2.63
N LYS A 109 9.82 7.43 3.35
CA LYS A 109 10.00 8.89 3.30
C LYS A 109 11.35 9.39 3.84
N ASN A 110 11.90 8.72 4.85
CA ASN A 110 13.14 9.15 5.51
C ASN A 110 14.38 8.43 4.96
N CYS A 111 14.26 7.66 3.88
CA CYS A 111 15.40 7.03 3.22
C CYS A 111 16.32 8.10 2.58
N ASP A 112 17.62 8.01 2.86
CA ASP A 112 18.62 8.92 2.28
C ASP A 112 18.84 8.71 0.78
N ARG A 113 18.43 7.55 0.26
CA ARG A 113 18.62 7.20 -1.15
C ARG A 113 17.37 7.58 -1.95
N LYS A 114 17.29 8.87 -2.29
CA LYS A 114 16.22 9.44 -3.11
C LYS A 114 16.50 9.19 -4.60
N GLU A 115 15.82 8.21 -5.19
CA GLU A 115 15.79 8.01 -6.65
C GLU A 115 14.62 8.77 -7.30
N TYR A 116 14.50 8.68 -8.63
CA TYR A 116 13.56 9.44 -9.46
C TYR A 116 12.08 9.34 -9.05
N LEU A 117 11.66 8.28 -8.37
CA LEU A 117 10.27 8.05 -7.96
C LEU A 117 9.91 8.70 -6.61
N TYR A 118 10.91 9.19 -5.87
CA TYR A 118 10.75 9.58 -4.47
C TYR A 118 9.94 10.89 -4.28
N GLU A 119 10.00 11.80 -5.26
CA GLU A 119 9.23 13.06 -5.21
C GLU A 119 7.73 12.80 -5.29
N ASP A 120 7.29 11.87 -6.15
CA ASP A 120 5.87 11.53 -6.26
C ASP A 120 5.37 10.83 -4.99
N PHE A 121 6.20 9.96 -4.41
CA PHE A 121 5.88 9.35 -3.13
C PHE A 121 5.71 10.41 -2.04
N GLU A 122 6.71 11.27 -1.86
CA GLU A 122 6.75 12.27 -0.79
C GLU A 122 5.61 13.29 -0.92
N ASN A 123 5.29 13.72 -2.14
CA ASN A 123 4.31 14.78 -2.40
C ASN A 123 2.87 14.29 -2.56
N PHE A 124 2.65 13.03 -3.00
CA PHE A 124 1.31 12.54 -3.31
C PHE A 124 0.91 11.28 -2.55
N TYR A 125 1.70 10.20 -2.60
CA TYR A 125 1.32 8.93 -1.97
C TYR A 125 1.38 9.01 -0.44
N TYR A 126 2.51 9.47 0.11
CA TYR A 126 2.73 9.56 1.55
C TYR A 126 1.66 10.36 2.30
N PRO A 127 1.31 11.61 1.93
CA PRO A 127 0.30 12.37 2.68
C PRO A 127 -1.08 11.71 2.66
N VAL A 128 -1.46 11.10 1.53
CA VAL A 128 -2.74 10.40 1.38
C VAL A 128 -2.78 9.15 2.26
N PHE A 129 -1.78 8.28 2.14
CA PHE A 129 -1.71 7.06 2.94
C PHE A 129 -1.58 7.36 4.44
N LYS A 130 -0.71 8.31 4.81
CA LYS A 130 -0.54 8.73 6.21
C LYS A 130 -1.85 9.21 6.80
N LYS A 131 -2.57 10.09 6.10
CA LYS A 131 -3.87 10.59 6.57
C LYS A 131 -4.88 9.44 6.70
N PHE A 132 -5.02 8.62 5.65
CA PHE A 132 -5.97 7.51 5.61
C PHE A 132 -5.74 6.53 6.78
N VAL A 133 -4.49 6.11 6.99
CA VAL A 133 -4.12 5.15 8.03
C VAL A 133 -4.18 5.78 9.42
N SER A 134 -3.82 7.06 9.58
CA SER A 134 -3.93 7.75 10.87
C SER A 134 -5.40 7.88 11.31
N GLU A 135 -6.32 8.12 10.38
CA GLU A 135 -7.77 8.13 10.68
C GLU A 135 -8.24 6.75 11.17
N ILE A 136 -7.79 5.68 10.52
CA ILE A 136 -8.11 4.29 10.89
C ILE A 136 -7.61 3.97 12.30
N ILE A 137 -6.35 4.28 12.60
CA ILE A 137 -5.75 4.08 13.93
C ILE A 137 -6.53 4.87 14.99
N THR A 138 -6.81 6.15 14.73
CA THR A 138 -7.53 7.02 15.68
C THR A 138 -8.94 6.50 15.99
N LYS A 139 -9.59 5.91 14.99
CA LYS A 139 -10.95 5.34 15.13
C LYS A 139 -10.96 3.90 15.63
N GLY A 140 -9.80 3.26 15.81
CA GLY A 140 -9.68 1.85 16.17
C GLY A 140 -10.25 0.91 15.10
N GLN A 141 -10.18 1.31 13.82
CA GLN A 141 -10.65 0.52 12.69
C GLN A 141 -9.58 -0.45 12.18
N LYS A 142 -10.01 -1.40 11.35
CA LYS A 142 -9.10 -2.34 10.69
C LYS A 142 -8.67 -1.81 9.32
N LEU A 143 -7.40 -2.01 8.99
CA LEU A 143 -6.85 -1.73 7.67
C LEU A 143 -6.79 -3.04 6.87
N TYR A 144 -7.13 -2.96 5.60
CA TYR A 144 -7.01 -4.07 4.66
C TYR A 144 -6.36 -3.61 3.36
N ILE A 145 -5.84 -4.57 2.58
CA ILE A 145 -5.40 -4.35 1.21
C ILE A 145 -6.05 -5.37 0.27
N SER A 146 -6.50 -4.89 -0.89
CA SER A 146 -6.91 -5.73 -2.01
C SER A 146 -5.97 -5.46 -3.18
N ILE A 147 -5.43 -6.54 -3.75
CA ILE A 147 -4.59 -6.55 -4.95
C ILE A 147 -5.34 -7.08 -6.16
#